data_AF-Q1GYR3-F1
#
_entry.id   AF-Q1GYR3-F1
#
_cell.length_a   1.000
_cell.length_b   1.000
_cell.length_c   1.000
_cell.angle_alpha   90.00
_cell.angle_beta   90.00
_cell.angle_gamma   90.00
#
_symmetry.space_group_name_H-M   'P 1'
#
loop_
_entity.id
_entity.type
_entity.pdbx_description
1 polymer ?
#
loop_
_entity_poly.entity_id
_entity_poly.type
_entity_poly.pdbx_seq_one_letter_code
_entity_poly.pdbx_strand_id
1 'polypeptide(L)'
;MTTSDFKATAERLNQAWDAAFNAKDHALVVSFYDDAATVMPAGGAPQVTGREALLSFWKTAIAQGIIDHKLELVDAQADGNLAFQRGHWSAAVIDAQGTRQSFNGNVHLLYKKQADGSWKLLSHIWN
;
A
#
# COMPACT_ATOMS: atom_id res chain seq x y z
N MET A 1 9.60 17.89 20.94
CA MET A 1 9.64 17.34 19.58
C MET A 1 8.23 17.43 19.02
N THR A 2 8.00 18.27 18.02
CA THR A 2 6.68 18.43 17.39
C THR A 2 6.40 17.20 16.55
N THR A 3 5.44 16.38 16.98
CA THR A 3 4.88 15.29 16.19
C THR A 3 4.37 15.87 14.86
N SER A 4 5.13 15.64 13.79
CA SER A 4 4.82 16.14 12.45
C SER A 4 3.45 15.61 11.99
N ASP A 5 2.73 16.40 11.20
CA ASP A 5 1.44 16.08 10.53
C ASP A 5 1.61 14.99 9.45
N PHE A 6 2.06 13.81 9.89
CA PHE A 6 2.18 12.64 9.03
C PHE A 6 0.81 12.00 8.78
N LYS A 7 -0.19 12.25 9.63
CA LYS A 7 -1.56 11.74 9.44
C LYS A 7 -2.17 12.27 8.15
N ALA A 8 -2.20 13.58 7.93
CA ALA A 8 -2.73 14.13 6.68
C ALA A 8 -1.89 13.70 5.46
N THR A 9 -0.58 13.50 5.64
CA THR A 9 0.29 12.98 4.58
C THR A 9 -0.04 11.52 4.23
N ALA A 10 -0.23 10.67 5.24
CA ALA A 10 -0.61 9.27 5.07
C ALA A 10 -1.99 9.13 4.42
N GLU A 11 -2.97 9.96 4.80
CA GLU A 11 -4.30 9.98 4.16
C GLU A 11 -4.21 10.32 2.67
N ARG A 12 -3.43 11.34 2.29
CA ARG A 12 -3.22 11.68 0.87
C ARG A 12 -2.51 10.57 0.11
N LEU A 13 -1.51 9.93 0.71
CA LEU A 13 -0.80 8.80 0.11
C LEU A 13 -1.73 7.59 -0.08
N ASN A 14 -2.57 7.28 0.92
CA ASN A 14 -3.58 6.22 0.84
C ASN A 14 -4.55 6.48 -0.31
N GLN A 15 -5.13 7.69 -0.39
CA GLN A 15 -6.06 8.06 -1.46
C GLN A 15 -5.42 7.94 -2.84
N ALA A 16 -4.19 8.42 -3.00
CA ALA A 16 -3.47 8.36 -4.28
C ALA A 16 -3.11 6.90 -4.66
N TRP A 17 -2.70 6.09 -3.68
CA TRP A 17 -2.39 4.68 -3.89
C TRP A 17 -3.64 3.88 -4.25
N ASP A 18 -4.74 4.07 -3.52
CA ASP A 18 -6.04 3.45 -3.79
C ASP A 18 -6.57 3.83 -5.18
N ALA A 19 -6.44 5.10 -5.56
CA ALA A 19 -6.82 5.57 -6.89
C ALA A 19 -6.01 4.87 -7.99
N ALA A 20 -4.68 4.77 -7.83
CA ALA A 20 -3.81 4.07 -8.77
C ALA A 20 -4.15 2.57 -8.89
N PHE A 21 -4.35 1.91 -7.75
CA PHE A 21 -4.70 0.49 -7.70
C PHE A 21 -6.05 0.21 -8.37
N ASN A 22 -7.08 1.01 -8.04
CA ASN A 22 -8.41 0.87 -8.60
C ASN A 22 -8.45 1.22 -10.10
N ALA A 23 -7.59 2.14 -10.56
CA ALA A 23 -7.39 2.45 -11.97
C ALA A 23 -6.57 1.39 -12.75
N LYS A 24 -6.12 0.32 -12.09
CA LYS A 24 -5.30 -0.76 -12.67
C LYS A 24 -3.90 -0.31 -13.13
N ASP A 25 -3.43 0.82 -12.61
CA ASP A 25 -2.13 1.38 -12.97
C ASP A 25 -1.03 0.82 -12.04
N HIS A 26 -0.60 -0.41 -12.33
CA HIS A 26 0.46 -1.09 -11.61
C HIS A 26 1.80 -0.32 -11.62
N ALA A 27 2.08 0.46 -12.67
CA ALA A 27 3.30 1.26 -12.75
C ALA A 27 3.24 2.45 -11.77
N LEU A 28 2.10 3.12 -11.70
CA LEU A 28 1.85 4.18 -10.73
C LEU A 28 1.83 3.63 -9.30
N VAL A 29 1.22 2.47 -9.05
CA VAL A 29 1.28 1.79 -7.74
C VAL A 29 2.72 1.58 -7.29
N VAL A 30 3.59 1.07 -8.16
CA VAL A 30 5.01 0.81 -7.83
C VAL A 30 5.79 2.11 -7.60
N SER A 31 5.36 3.24 -8.19
CA SER A 31 6.04 4.53 -8.00
C SER A 31 6.00 5.06 -6.56
N PHE A 32 5.03 4.61 -5.76
CA PHE A 32 4.91 4.92 -4.33
C PHE A 32 5.95 4.21 -3.46
N TYR A 33 6.68 3.23 -4.01
CA TYR A 33 7.64 2.41 -3.26
C TYR A 33 9.07 2.93 -3.41
N ASP A 34 9.82 2.80 -2.31
CA ASP A 34 11.27 2.96 -2.28
C ASP A 34 11.93 1.86 -3.12
N ASP A 35 13.11 2.11 -3.69
CA ASP A 35 13.77 1.11 -4.53
C ASP A 35 14.20 -0.14 -3.73
N ALA A 36 14.40 0.00 -2.42
CA ALA A 36 14.68 -1.10 -1.49
C ALA A 36 13.42 -1.61 -0.75
N ALA A 37 12.22 -1.28 -1.23
CA ALA A 37 10.99 -1.63 -0.55
C ALA A 37 10.71 -3.14 -0.52
N THR A 38 10.02 -3.58 0.53
CA THR A 38 9.56 -4.96 0.71
C THR A 38 8.06 -5.01 0.93
N VAL A 39 7.38 -5.88 0.18
CA VAL A 39 5.97 -6.25 0.34
C VAL A 39 5.89 -7.62 1.00
N MET A 40 5.04 -7.75 2.03
CA MET A 40 4.81 -8.98 2.78
C MET A 40 3.32 -9.34 2.71
N PRO A 41 2.91 -10.14 1.71
CA PRO A 41 1.51 -10.47 1.52
C PRO A 41 0.97 -11.40 2.62
N ALA A 42 -0.35 -11.38 2.81
CA ALA A 42 -1.04 -12.31 3.71
C ALA A 42 -0.92 -13.78 3.24
N GLY A 43 -1.28 -14.71 4.12
CA GLY A 43 -1.41 -16.13 3.77
C GLY A 43 -0.09 -16.90 3.62
N GLY A 44 1.03 -16.36 4.11
CA GLY A 44 2.33 -17.04 4.09
C GLY A 44 3.07 -16.98 2.75
N ALA A 45 2.65 -16.08 1.85
CA ALA A 45 3.39 -15.82 0.62
C ALA A 45 4.81 -15.30 0.92
N PRO A 46 5.82 -15.62 0.09
CA PRO A 46 7.15 -15.08 0.24
C PRO A 46 7.17 -13.54 0.20
N GLN A 47 8.12 -12.95 0.91
CA GLN A 47 8.37 -11.51 0.80
C GLN A 47 8.83 -11.16 -0.62
N VAL A 48 8.39 -10.01 -1.12
CA VAL A 48 8.77 -9.48 -2.42
C VAL A 48 9.57 -8.20 -2.19
N THR A 49 10.82 -8.16 -2.66
CA THR A 49 11.72 -7.03 -2.40
C THR A 49 12.28 -6.48 -3.70
N GLY A 50 12.33 -5.14 -3.79
CA GLY A 50 12.91 -4.43 -4.92
C GLY A 50 11.91 -4.11 -6.03
N ARG A 51 12.17 -3.00 -6.73
CA ARG A 51 11.24 -2.39 -7.69
C ARG A 51 10.69 -3.35 -8.76
N GLU A 52 11.54 -4.14 -9.38
CA GLU A 52 11.14 -5.05 -10.48
C GLU A 52 10.23 -6.19 -9.98
N ALA A 53 10.55 -6.75 -8.82
CA ALA A 53 9.76 -7.80 -8.19
C ALA A 53 8.39 -7.25 -7.75
N LEU A 54 8.37 -6.04 -7.16
CA LEU A 54 7.14 -5.33 -6.81
C LEU A 54 6.27 -5.05 -8.04
N LEU A 55 6.87 -4.64 -9.16
CA LEU A 55 6.13 -4.42 -10.41
C LEU A 55 5.44 -5.68 -10.90
N SER A 56 6.15 -6.80 -10.88
CA SER A 56 5.59 -8.10 -11.27
C SER A 56 4.50 -8.56 -10.31
N PHE A 57 4.69 -8.35 -9.00
CA PHE A 57 3.73 -8.67 -7.97
C PHE A 57 2.42 -7.88 -8.14
N TRP A 58 2.50 -6.55 -8.21
CA TRP A 58 1.31 -5.70 -8.32
C TRP A 58 0.58 -5.87 -9.65
N LYS A 59 1.31 -6.08 -10.75
CA LYS A 59 0.71 -6.45 -12.04
C LYS A 59 -0.13 -7.72 -11.91
N THR A 60 0.38 -8.73 -11.22
CA THR A 60 -0.31 -10.01 -11.02
C THR A 60 -1.53 -9.83 -10.10
N ALA A 61 -1.38 -9.14 -8.98
CA ALA A 61 -2.47 -8.88 -8.04
C ALA A 61 -3.62 -8.09 -8.70
N ILE A 62 -3.31 -7.03 -9.44
CA ILE A 62 -4.30 -6.22 -10.15
C ILE A 62 -5.02 -7.03 -11.24
N ALA A 63 -4.33 -7.96 -11.91
CA ALA A 63 -4.90 -8.83 -12.93
C ALA A 63 -5.89 -9.87 -12.36
N GLN A 64 -5.93 -10.09 -11.05
CA GLN A 64 -6.92 -10.96 -10.40
C GLN A 64 -8.32 -10.34 -10.32
N GLY A 65 -8.49 -9.09 -10.79
CA GLY A 65 -9.81 -8.44 -10.81
C GLY A 65 -10.25 -7.85 -9.48
N ILE A 66 -9.31 -7.58 -8.57
CA ILE A 66 -9.57 -6.90 -7.29
C ILE A 66 -10.14 -5.51 -7.53
N ILE A 67 -11.27 -5.15 -6.96
CA ILE A 67 -11.96 -3.86 -7.07
C ILE A 67 -12.17 -3.24 -5.68
N ASP A 68 -12.55 -1.96 -5.66
CA ASP A 68 -12.90 -1.22 -4.45
C ASP A 68 -11.84 -1.33 -3.35
N HIS A 69 -10.56 -1.31 -3.73
CA HIS A 69 -9.47 -1.27 -2.78
C HIS A 69 -9.51 0.04 -1.99
N LYS A 70 -9.37 -0.05 -0.67
CA LYS A 70 -9.39 1.11 0.22
C LYS A 70 -8.47 0.92 1.42
N LEU A 71 -7.69 1.94 1.74
CA LEU A 71 -6.90 2.06 2.97
C LEU A 71 -7.53 3.10 3.91
N GLU A 72 -7.76 2.70 5.15
CA GLU A 72 -8.35 3.55 6.19
C GLU A 72 -7.35 3.76 7.33
N LEU A 73 -6.96 5.01 7.56
CA LEU A 73 -5.96 5.37 8.55
C LEU A 73 -6.52 5.27 9.97
N VAL A 74 -5.78 4.60 10.87
CA VAL A 74 -6.04 4.61 12.32
C VAL A 74 -5.03 5.50 13.03
N ASP A 75 -3.74 5.30 12.76
CA ASP A 75 -2.67 6.11 13.35
C ASP A 75 -1.47 6.21 12.43
N ALA A 76 -0.78 7.34 12.49
CA ALA A 76 0.39 7.63 11.68
C ALA A 76 1.28 8.63 12.43
N GLN A 77 2.58 8.36 12.45
CA GLN A 77 3.58 9.23 13.06
C GLN A 77 4.87 9.17 12.26
N ALA A 78 5.63 10.27 12.31
CA ALA A 78 6.95 10.37 11.70
C ALA A 78 7.99 10.72 12.76
N ASP A 79 9.17 10.12 12.61
CA ASP A 79 10.38 10.47 13.36
C ASP A 79 11.59 10.50 12.40
N GLY A 80 12.18 11.67 12.26
CA GLY A 80 13.24 11.94 11.28
C GLY A 80 12.83 11.60 9.84
N ASN A 81 13.52 10.64 9.25
CA ASN A 81 13.30 10.20 7.86
C ASN A 81 12.44 8.93 7.76
N LEU A 82 11.87 8.46 8.87
CA LEU A 82 10.98 7.32 8.89
C LEU A 82 9.60 7.74 9.38
N ALA A 83 8.59 7.07 8.87
CA ALA A 83 7.24 7.26 9.34
C ALA A 83 6.45 5.96 9.22
N PHE A 84 5.54 5.70 10.15
CA PHE A 84 4.67 4.54 10.07
C PHE A 84 3.22 4.98 9.90
N GLN A 85 2.41 4.09 9.36
CA GLN A 85 0.98 4.09 9.62
C GLN A 85 0.48 2.69 9.95
N ARG A 86 -0.63 2.66 10.69
CA ARG A 86 -1.46 1.49 10.92
C ARG A 86 -2.88 1.83 10.53
N GLY A 87 -3.58 0.85 9.99
CA GLY A 87 -4.93 1.07 9.52
C GLY A 87 -5.65 -0.22 9.16
N HIS A 88 -6.77 -0.04 8.49
CA HIS A 88 -7.52 -1.13 7.88
C HIS A 88 -7.35 -1.08 6.36
N TRP A 89 -7.44 -2.25 5.73
CA TRP A 89 -7.57 -2.36 4.29
C TRP A 89 -8.87 -3.10 3.96
N SER A 90 -9.45 -2.81 2.81
CA SER A 90 -10.55 -3.58 2.26
C SER A 90 -10.47 -3.64 0.74
N ALA A 91 -11.03 -4.69 0.16
CA ALA A 91 -11.17 -4.85 -1.28
C ALA A 91 -12.31 -5.83 -1.59
N ALA A 92 -12.66 -5.97 -2.86
CA ALA A 92 -13.61 -6.97 -3.31
C ALA A 92 -13.17 -7.63 -4.62
N VAL A 93 -13.77 -8.77 -4.96
CA VAL A 93 -13.71 -9.37 -6.29
C VAL A 93 -15.13 -9.77 -6.71
N ILE A 94 -15.38 -9.81 -8.02
CA ILE A 94 -16.58 -10.42 -8.58
C ILE A 94 -16.18 -11.82 -9.06
N ASP A 95 -16.79 -12.85 -8.50
CA ASP A 95 -16.51 -14.23 -8.92
C ASP A 95 -17.15 -14.56 -10.28
N ALA A 96 -16.89 -15.77 -10.77
CA ALA A 96 -17.41 -16.23 -12.07
C ALA A 96 -18.94 -16.31 -12.12
N GLN A 97 -19.61 -16.33 -10.97
CA GLN A 97 -21.07 -16.35 -10.83
C GLN A 97 -21.66 -14.94 -10.73
N GLY A 98 -20.82 -13.88 -10.78
CA GLY A 98 -21.25 -12.50 -10.63
C GLY A 98 -21.47 -12.09 -9.18
N THR A 99 -21.09 -12.93 -8.20
CA THR A 99 -21.26 -12.63 -6.78
C THR A 99 -20.08 -11.81 -6.29
N ARG A 100 -20.38 -10.74 -5.54
CA ARG A 100 -19.38 -9.91 -4.90
C ARG A 100 -18.86 -10.57 -3.63
N GLN A 101 -17.56 -10.81 -3.57
CA GLN A 101 -16.85 -11.25 -2.38
C GLN A 101 -15.99 -10.12 -1.85
N SER A 102 -16.13 -9.78 -0.56
CA SER A 102 -15.39 -8.70 0.08
C SER A 102 -14.36 -9.25 1.06
N PHE A 103 -13.20 -8.59 1.13
CA PHE A 103 -12.09 -8.89 2.01
C PHE A 103 -11.71 -7.64 2.79
N ASN A 104 -11.22 -7.83 4.01
CA ASN A 104 -10.68 -6.75 4.83
C ASN A 104 -9.71 -7.31 5.86
N GLY A 105 -8.90 -6.42 6.44
CA GLY A 105 -7.98 -6.78 7.50
C GLY A 105 -7.20 -5.58 7.99
N ASN A 106 -6.04 -5.84 8.59
CA ASN A 106 -5.17 -4.80 9.12
C ASN A 106 -3.98 -4.59 8.19
N VAL A 107 -3.51 -3.34 8.11
CA VAL A 107 -2.35 -2.96 7.31
C VAL A 107 -1.36 -2.18 8.18
N HIS A 108 -0.08 -2.43 7.98
CA HIS A 108 0.99 -1.62 8.54
C HIS A 108 1.94 -1.21 7.41
N LEU A 109 2.16 0.10 7.28
CA LEU A 109 3.05 0.65 6.27
C LEU A 109 4.18 1.42 6.95
N LEU A 110 5.41 1.18 6.49
CA LEU A 110 6.57 1.97 6.86
C LEU A 110 6.99 2.78 5.65
N TYR A 111 7.24 4.06 5.86
CA TYR A 111 7.68 5.02 4.87
C TYR A 111 9.09 5.50 5.17
N LYS A 112 9.83 5.81 4.11
CA LYS A 112 11.12 6.48 4.15
C LYS A 112 11.04 7.77 3.36
N LYS A 113 11.49 8.86 3.99
CA LYS A 113 11.64 10.16 3.33
C LYS A 113 12.82 10.11 2.36
N GLN A 114 12.56 10.53 1.13
CA GLN A 114 13.53 10.59 0.05
C GLN A 114 14.29 11.93 0.08
N ALA A 115 15.37 12.03 -0.70
CA ALA A 115 16.19 13.24 -0.77
C ALA A 115 15.41 14.46 -1.32
N ASP A 116 14.42 14.23 -2.18
CA ASP A 116 13.51 15.25 -2.71
C ASP A 116 12.39 15.64 -1.72
N GLY A 117 12.36 15.03 -0.54
CA GLY A 117 11.37 15.27 0.51
C GLY A 117 10.08 14.46 0.35
N SER A 118 9.92 13.70 -0.72
CA SER A 118 8.79 12.77 -0.90
C SER A 118 8.86 11.61 0.10
N TRP A 119 7.71 11.01 0.41
CA TRP A 119 7.62 9.81 1.24
C TRP A 119 7.30 8.61 0.37
N LYS A 120 8.09 7.54 0.51
CA LYS A 120 7.89 6.29 -0.22
C LYS A 120 7.79 5.10 0.72
N LEU A 121 6.98 4.11 0.36
CA LEU A 121 6.81 2.87 1.10
C LEU A 121 8.12 2.10 1.12
N LEU A 122 8.67 1.86 2.31
CA LEU A 122 9.80 0.97 2.55
C LEU A 122 9.33 -0.43 2.96
N SER A 123 8.22 -0.53 3.68
CA SER A 123 7.60 -1.82 4.02
C SER A 123 6.09 -1.74 3.93
N HIS A 124 5.48 -2.77 3.35
CA HIS A 124 4.02 -2.90 3.24
C HIS A 124 3.63 -4.32 3.64
N ILE A 125 2.94 -4.46 4.77
CA ILE A 125 2.41 -5.73 5.28
C ILE A 125 0.93 -5.62 5.59
N TRP A 126 0.19 -6.69 5.32
CA TRP A 126 -1.21 -6.82 5.71
C TRP A 126 -1.54 -8.26 6.14
N ASN A 127 -2.68 -8.43 6.80
CA ASN A 127 -3.29 -9.72 7.12
C ASN A 127 -4.73 -9.82 6.60
#